data_AF-A0A2P4P509-F1
#
_entry.id   AF-A0A2P4P509-F1
#
_cell.length_a   1.000
_cell.length_b   1.000
_cell.length_c   1.000
_cell.angle_alpha   90.00
_cell.angle_beta   90.00
_cell.angle_gamma   90.00
#
_symmetry.space_group_name_H-M   'P 1'
#
loop_
_entity.id
_entity.type
_entity.pdbx_description
1 polymer ?
#
loop_
_entity_poly.entity_id
_entity_poly.type
_entity_poly.pdbx_seq_one_letter_code
_entity_poly.pdbx_strand_id
1 'polypeptide(L)'
;MVKTNYSGLNPVVVKALTNLHYRYTDETPKMWCSHIRVSFRKLIEYNPIFFSKNEYIHITERLYKDGEFRPEKRSFHIYCTACDSLVFICDNTEKCANKHLNECIAKIEERRVAYYRSILWK
;
A
#
# COMPACT_ATOMS: atom_id res chain seq x y z
N MET A 1 -13.20 2.17 -3.30
CA MET A 1 -13.88 2.10 -1.98
C MET A 1 -12.95 1.30 -1.09
N VAL A 2 -12.32 1.97 -0.13
CA VAL A 2 -11.36 1.35 0.79
C VAL A 2 -12.14 0.32 1.61
N LYS A 3 -11.92 -0.97 1.33
CA LYS A 3 -12.46 -2.03 2.17
C LYS A 3 -11.47 -2.24 3.29
N THR A 4 -11.64 -1.47 4.33
CA THR A 4 -10.92 -1.63 5.57
C THR A 4 -11.93 -2.13 6.57
N ASN A 5 -11.76 -3.37 7.01
CA ASN A 5 -12.17 -3.70 8.36
C ASN A 5 -11.28 -2.86 9.29
N TYR A 6 -11.60 -1.57 9.42
CA TYR A 6 -11.09 -0.69 10.47
C TYR A 6 -11.72 -1.04 11.82
N SER A 7 -12.43 -2.16 11.94
CA SER A 7 -12.95 -2.70 13.18
C SER A 7 -11.80 -2.92 14.16
N GLY A 8 -11.56 -1.93 15.03
CA GLY A 8 -10.47 -1.89 16.02
C GLY A 8 -9.47 -0.75 15.83
N LEU A 9 -9.42 -0.08 14.68
CA LEU A 9 -8.54 1.08 14.47
C LEU A 9 -9.13 2.33 15.13
N ASN A 10 -8.25 3.14 15.73
CA ASN A 10 -8.66 4.40 16.36
C ASN A 10 -9.39 5.28 15.31
N PRO A 11 -10.62 5.74 15.57
CA PRO A 11 -11.39 6.57 14.63
C PRO A 11 -10.64 7.83 14.17
N VAL A 12 -9.76 8.38 15.01
CA VAL A 12 -8.89 9.50 14.67
C VAL A 12 -7.89 9.13 13.57
N VAL A 13 -7.31 7.93 13.64
CA VAL A 13 -6.38 7.41 12.62
C VAL A 13 -7.10 7.17 11.30
N VAL A 14 -8.29 6.57 11.35
CA VAL A 14 -9.14 6.36 10.17
C VAL A 14 -9.48 7.69 9.49
N LYS A 15 -9.88 8.69 10.28
CA LYS A 15 -10.19 10.03 9.77
C LYS A 15 -8.95 10.71 9.16
N ALA A 16 -7.79 10.57 9.79
CA ALA A 16 -6.53 11.13 9.28
C ALA A 16 -6.14 10.49 7.92
N LEU A 17 -6.20 9.16 7.81
CA LEU A 17 -5.92 8.45 6.56
C LEU A 17 -6.92 8.83 5.45
N THR A 18 -8.19 8.95 5.81
CA THR A 18 -9.25 9.38 4.86
C THR A 18 -8.97 10.78 4.35
N ASN A 19 -8.66 11.74 5.24
CA ASN A 19 -8.32 13.11 4.85
C ASN A 19 -7.05 13.18 3.99
N LEU A 20 -6.05 12.35 4.30
CA LEU A 20 -4.83 12.25 3.50
C LEU A 20 -5.13 11.75 2.09
N HIS A 21 -6.00 10.75 1.96
CA HIS A 21 -6.45 10.25 0.66
C HIS A 21 -7.19 11.34 -0.12
N TYR A 22 -8.13 12.04 0.53
CA TYR A 22 -8.91 13.12 -0.09
C TYR A 22 -8.07 14.33 -0.53
N ARG A 23 -7.06 14.72 0.27
CA ARG A 23 -6.21 15.87 -0.02
C ARG A 23 -5.45 15.73 -1.35
N TYR A 24 -5.14 14.51 -1.75
CA TYR A 24 -4.26 14.22 -2.87
C TYR A 24 -4.99 13.39 -3.96
N THR A 25 -6.32 13.45 -4.04
CA THR A 25 -7.11 12.62 -4.99
C THR A 25 -6.86 12.93 -6.46
N ASP A 26 -6.41 14.15 -6.74
CA ASP A 26 -6.19 14.63 -8.11
C ASP A 26 -4.70 14.52 -8.49
N GLU A 27 -3.87 13.96 -7.61
CA GLU A 27 -2.47 13.69 -7.87
C GLU A 27 -2.26 12.34 -8.55
N THR A 28 -1.16 12.24 -9.31
CA THR A 28 -0.71 10.94 -9.82
C THR A 28 -0.37 10.00 -8.65
N PRO A 29 -0.53 8.68 -8.80
CA PRO A 29 -0.16 7.70 -7.78
C PRO A 29 1.27 7.84 -7.28
N LYS A 30 2.19 8.27 -8.17
CA LYS A 30 3.60 8.51 -7.84
C LYS A 30 3.76 9.70 -6.88
N MET A 31 3.09 10.82 -7.16
CA MET A 31 3.08 12.00 -6.29
C MET A 31 2.45 11.67 -4.94
N TRP A 32 1.27 11.05 -4.95
CA TRP A 32 0.58 10.59 -3.76
C TRP A 32 1.48 9.70 -2.89
N CYS A 33 2.09 8.68 -3.51
CA CYS A 33 3.01 7.78 -2.82
C CYS A 33 4.20 8.52 -2.21
N SER A 34 4.77 9.52 -2.89
CA SER A 34 5.87 10.32 -2.36
C SER A 34 5.48 11.07 -1.08
N HIS A 35 4.31 11.70 -1.06
CA HIS A 35 3.83 12.47 0.09
C HIS A 35 3.54 11.61 1.32
N ILE A 36 3.04 10.40 1.10
CA ILE A 36 2.49 9.59 2.19
C ILE A 36 3.42 8.48 2.64
N ARG A 37 4.37 8.01 1.81
CA ARG A 37 5.25 6.85 2.10
C ARG A 37 5.92 6.95 3.46
N VAL A 38 6.57 8.07 3.75
CA VAL A 38 7.28 8.26 5.03
C VAL A 38 6.31 8.31 6.20
N SER A 39 5.23 9.07 6.07
CA SER A 39 4.21 9.24 7.12
C SER A 39 3.49 7.93 7.43
N PHE A 40 3.15 7.16 6.40
CA PHE A 40 2.48 5.88 6.54
C PHE A 40 3.40 4.81 7.11
N ARG A 41 4.68 4.79 6.71
CA ARG A 41 5.67 3.89 7.30
C ARG A 41 5.80 4.13 8.81
N LYS A 42 5.93 5.40 9.22
CA LYS A 42 5.94 5.77 10.65
C LYS A 42 4.67 5.31 11.36
N LEU A 43 3.51 5.46 10.72
CA LEU A 43 2.23 5.05 11.29
C LEU A 43 2.18 3.54 11.58
N ILE A 44 2.68 2.71 10.65
CA ILE A 44 2.80 1.25 10.85
C ILE A 44 3.79 0.94 11.97
N GLU A 45 4.97 1.57 11.96
CA GLU A 45 6.02 1.34 12.96
C GLU A 45 5.57 1.69 14.38
N TYR A 46 4.82 2.77 14.56
CA TYR A 46 4.33 3.21 15.88
C TYR A 46 3.11 2.45 16.39
N ASN A 47 2.38 1.75 15.52
CA ASN A 47 1.12 1.10 15.86
C ASN A 47 1.13 -0.40 15.51
N PRO A 48 2.10 -1.19 16.01
CA PRO A 48 2.28 -2.59 15.61
C PRO A 48 1.14 -3.51 16.07
N ILE A 49 0.32 -3.07 17.03
CA ILE A 49 -0.89 -3.78 17.46
C ILE A 49 -1.95 -3.76 16.34
N PHE A 50 -1.96 -2.68 15.55
CA PHE A 50 -3.00 -2.41 14.55
C PHE A 50 -2.54 -2.66 13.11
N PHE A 51 -1.24 -2.57 12.85
CA PHE A 51 -0.67 -2.78 11.53
C PHE A 51 0.43 -3.82 11.56
N SER A 52 0.37 -4.78 10.64
CA SER A 52 1.50 -5.64 10.36
C SER A 52 2.54 -4.90 9.50
N LYS A 53 3.77 -5.40 9.42
CA LYS A 53 4.75 -4.90 8.42
C LYS A 53 4.39 -5.32 6.98
N ASN A 54 3.30 -6.07 6.82
CA ASN A 54 2.88 -6.76 5.62
C ASN A 54 1.54 -6.23 5.13
N GLU A 55 1.45 -4.91 4.91
CA GLU A 55 0.23 -4.23 4.51
C GLU A 55 0.38 -3.61 3.12
N TYR A 56 -0.74 -3.19 2.55
CA TYR A 56 -0.73 -2.33 1.38
C TYR A 56 -1.82 -1.27 1.45
N ILE A 57 -1.62 -0.16 0.74
CA ILE A 57 -2.64 0.86 0.55
C ILE A 57 -3.08 0.87 -0.90
N HIS A 58 -4.39 0.81 -1.13
CA HIS A 58 -4.96 1.05 -2.45
C HIS A 58 -4.90 2.53 -2.84
N ILE A 59 -4.39 2.78 -4.04
CA ILE A 59 -4.28 4.09 -4.66
C ILE A 59 -5.00 4.00 -5.99
N THR A 60 -6.02 4.84 -6.17
CA THR A 60 -6.76 4.91 -7.43
C THR A 60 -6.37 6.19 -8.14
N GLU A 61 -5.82 6.06 -9.33
CA GLU A 61 -5.58 7.20 -10.20
C GLU A 61 -6.88 7.59 -10.89
N ARG A 62 -7.22 8.88 -10.84
CA ARG A 62 -8.26 9.45 -11.69
C ARG A 62 -7.62 9.78 -13.04
N LEU A 63 -8.05 9.10 -14.10
CA LEU A 63 -7.63 9.48 -15.45
C LEU A 63 -8.51 10.63 -15.94
N TYR A 64 -7.87 11.78 -16.13
CA TYR A 64 -8.43 12.92 -16.85
C TYR A 64 -7.98 12.83 -18.30
N LYS A 65 -8.91 12.94 -19.24
CA LYS A 65 -8.60 13.02 -20.67
C LYS A 65 -9.37 14.20 -21.24
N ASP A 66 -8.65 15.10 -21.90
CA ASP A 66 -9.20 16.34 -22.46
C ASP A 66 -9.81 17.26 -21.37
N GLY A 67 -9.25 17.24 -20.16
CA GLY A 67 -9.77 17.99 -19.01
C GLY A 67 -10.97 17.35 -18.30
N GLU A 68 -11.56 16.29 -18.87
CA GLU A 68 -12.71 15.61 -18.30
C GLU A 68 -12.31 14.35 -17.51
N PHE A 69 -12.92 14.18 -16.34
CA PHE A 69 -12.79 12.96 -15.54
C PHE A 69 -13.46 11.80 -16.26
N ARG A 70 -12.70 10.72 -16.53
CA ARG A 70 -13.24 9.51 -17.17
C ARG A 70 -13.42 8.40 -16.14
N PRO A 71 -14.63 8.21 -15.58
CA PRO A 71 -14.85 7.25 -14.49
C PRO A 71 -14.55 5.80 -14.89
N GLU A 72 -14.66 5.48 -16.18
CA GLU A 72 -14.38 4.17 -16.79
C GLU A 72 -12.88 3.85 -16.87
N LYS A 73 -12.01 4.86 -16.80
CA LYS A 73 -10.57 4.71 -16.90
C LYS A 73 -9.98 4.98 -15.52
N ARG A 74 -9.69 3.91 -14.79
CA ARG A 74 -8.98 3.99 -13.50
C ARG A 74 -7.81 3.01 -13.55
N SER A 75 -6.61 3.51 -13.33
CA SER A 75 -5.45 2.68 -13.04
C SER A 75 -5.40 2.45 -11.53
N PHE A 76 -5.26 1.18 -11.18
CA PHE A 76 -5.20 0.75 -9.78
C PHE A 76 -3.75 0.49 -9.41
N HIS A 77 -3.34 1.14 -8.34
CA HIS A 77 -2.02 0.98 -7.78
C HIS A 77 -2.16 0.58 -6.32
N ILE A 78 -1.13 -0.08 -5.81
CA ILE A 78 -0.94 -0.29 -4.39
C ILE A 78 0.42 0.26 -3.97
N TYR A 79 0.48 0.87 -2.79
CA TYR A 79 1.75 0.99 -2.09
C TYR A 79 1.91 -0.24 -1.20
N CYS A 80 2.91 -1.07 -1.49
CA CYS A 80 3.19 -2.31 -0.75
C CYS A 80 4.30 -2.05 0.28
N THR A 81 4.04 -2.30 1.56
CA THR A 81 5.01 -2.02 2.63
C THR A 81 6.12 -3.06 2.69
N ALA A 82 5.87 -4.28 2.19
CA ALA A 82 6.85 -5.35 2.15
C ALA A 82 8.01 -5.02 1.20
N CYS A 83 7.71 -4.49 0.01
CA CYS A 83 8.72 -4.07 -0.98
C CYS A 83 8.96 -2.54 -1.01
N ASP A 84 8.30 -1.80 -0.12
CA ASP A 84 8.37 -0.34 0.03
C ASP A 84 8.23 0.41 -1.32
N SER A 85 7.31 -0.05 -2.16
CA SER A 85 7.20 0.36 -3.56
C SER A 85 5.74 0.56 -4.00
N LEU A 86 5.57 1.46 -4.97
CA LEU A 86 4.33 1.64 -5.70
C LEU A 86 4.23 0.61 -6.82
N VAL A 87 3.12 -0.11 -6.89
CA VAL A 87 2.93 -1.25 -7.79
C VAL A 87 1.60 -1.09 -8.52
N PHE A 88 1.64 -1.19 -9.84
CA PHE A 88 0.45 -1.27 -10.66
C PHE A 88 -0.21 -2.65 -10.52
N ILE A 89 -1.53 -2.69 -10.36
CA ILE A 89 -2.32 -3.92 -10.36
C ILE A 89 -3.33 -3.88 -11.51
N CYS A 90 -3.41 -4.98 -12.27
CA CYS A 90 -4.18 -5.04 -13.50
C CYS A 90 -5.70 -4.88 -13.30
N ASP A 91 -6.19 -5.09 -12.07
CA ASP A 91 -7.56 -4.84 -11.66
C ASP A 91 -7.60 -4.39 -10.19
N ASN A 92 -8.66 -3.68 -9.79
CA ASN A 92 -8.91 -3.30 -8.38
C ASN A 92 -9.36 -4.48 -7.49
N THR A 93 -8.85 -5.68 -7.76
CA THR A 93 -9.23 -6.85 -6.98
C THR A 93 -8.28 -7.01 -5.81
N GLU A 94 -8.88 -7.27 -4.65
CA GLU A 94 -8.16 -7.68 -3.44
C GLU A 94 -7.25 -8.89 -3.73
N LYS A 95 -7.68 -9.77 -4.64
CA LYS A 95 -6.90 -10.92 -5.12
C LYS A 95 -5.56 -10.51 -5.74
N CYS A 96 -5.53 -9.51 -6.61
CA CYS A 96 -4.27 -9.05 -7.23
C CYS A 96 -3.34 -8.39 -6.21
N ALA A 97 -3.89 -7.56 -5.31
CA ALA A 97 -3.11 -6.93 -4.25
C ALA A 97 -2.52 -7.95 -3.27
N ASN A 98 -3.35 -8.89 -2.79
CA ASN A 98 -2.92 -9.97 -1.90
C ASN A 98 -1.89 -10.89 -2.56
N LYS A 99 -2.07 -11.21 -3.85
CA LYS A 99 -1.08 -12.00 -4.60
C LYS A 99 0.29 -11.32 -4.58
N HIS A 100 0.35 -10.03 -4.93
CA HIS A 100 1.61 -9.29 -4.92
C HIS A 100 2.24 -9.22 -3.52
N LEU A 101 1.44 -8.92 -2.49
CA LEU A 101 1.91 -8.85 -1.11
C LEU A 101 2.49 -10.20 -0.66
N ASN A 102 1.78 -11.30 -0.89
CA ASN A 102 2.22 -12.64 -0.50
C ASN A 102 3.52 -13.04 -1.22
N GLU A 103 3.65 -12.72 -2.51
CA GLU A 103 4.90 -12.93 -3.26
C GLU A 103 6.06 -12.11 -2.68
N CYS A 104 5.82 -10.87 -2.24
CA CYS A 104 6.84 -10.06 -1.58
C CYS A 104 7.29 -10.64 -0.24
N ILE A 105 6.33 -11.07 0.59
CA ILE A 105 6.62 -11.70 1.88
C ILE A 105 7.44 -12.97 1.68
N ALA A 106 7.03 -13.84 0.75
CA ALA A 106 7.74 -15.08 0.45
C ALA A 106 9.21 -14.81 0.06
N LYS A 107 9.45 -13.83 -0.83
CA LYS A 107 10.82 -13.42 -1.23
C LYS A 107 11.65 -12.90 -0.06
N ILE A 108 11.05 -12.18 0.89
CA ILE A 108 11.75 -11.69 2.08
C ILE A 108 12.14 -12.86 2.99
N GLU A 109 11.23 -13.80 3.22
CA GLU A 109 11.49 -14.99 4.03
C GLU A 109 12.56 -15.89 3.40
N GLU A 110 12.52 -16.11 2.09
CA GLU A 110 13.57 -16.84 1.36
C GLU A 110 14.95 -16.22 1.56
N ARG A 111 15.06 -14.88 1.45
CA ARG A 111 16.31 -14.16 1.70
C ARG A 111 16.78 -14.28 3.14
N ARG A 112 15.87 -14.22 4.11
CA ARG A 112 16.18 -14.42 5.53
C ARG A 112 16.75 -15.81 5.78
N VAL A 113 16.09 -16.85 5.26
CA VAL A 113 16.57 -18.24 5.38
C VAL A 113 17.94 -18.41 4.72
N ALA A 114 18.15 -17.86 3.52
CA ALA A 114 19.44 -17.91 2.84
C ALA A 114 20.55 -17.22 3.65
N TYR A 115 20.26 -16.04 4.23
CA TYR A 115 21.18 -15.32 5.10
C TYR A 115 21.55 -16.14 6.35
N TYR A 116 20.57 -16.69 7.07
CA TYR A 116 20.86 -17.53 8.25
C TYR A 116 21.67 -18.78 7.90
N ARG A 117 21.36 -19.46 6.79
CA ARG A 117 22.16 -20.58 6.29
C ARG A 117 23.61 -20.17 6.02
N SER A 118 23.83 -18.99 5.44
CA SER A 118 25.18 -18.48 5.15
C SER A 118 26.01 -18.15 6.41
N ILE A 119 25.35 -17.89 7.54
CA ILE A 119 26.01 -17.67 8.83
C ILE A 119 26.27 -18.99 9.56
N LEU A 120 25.28 -19.88 9.57
CA LEU A 120 25.34 -21.15 10.31
C LEU A 120 26.23 -22.20 9.66
N TRP A 121 26.52 -22.07 8.36
CA TRP A 121 27.44 -22.94 7.62
C TRP A 121 28.80 -22.28 7.33
N LYS A 122 29.17 -21.26 8.10
CA LYS A 122 30.57 -20.83 8.28
C LYS A 122 31.18 -21.57 9.45
#